data_AF-A0AAJ5WWY0-F1
#
_entry.id   AF-A0AAJ5WWY0-F1
#
_cell.length_a   1.000
_cell.length_b   1.000
_cell.length_c   1.000
_cell.angle_alpha   90.00
_cell.angle_beta   90.00
_cell.angle_gamma   90.00
#
_symmetry.space_group_name_H-M   'P 1'
#
loop_
_entity.id
_entity.type
_entity.pdbx_description
1 polymer ?
#
loop_
_entity_poly.entity_id
_entity_poly.type
_entity_poly.pdbx_seq_one_letter_code
_entity_poly.pdbx_strand_id
1 'polypeptide(L)'
;MTREEKIQEEKEAKEARREWRRLLSYRWIVQNIPFFLFLSVLAVIYIYNGHYADKTIREINKVSRELKELHYEYKTVKSEVMNRSKQSELAKVVDSFGLKALTAPPTILRDSLQKEN
;
A
#
# COMPACT_ATOMS: atom_id res chain seq x y z
N MET A 1 -47.99 -14.66 -14.98
CA MET A 1 -48.07 -15.23 -13.62
C MET A 1 -49.46 -15.76 -13.38
N THR A 2 -49.56 -17.09 -13.40
CA THR A 2 -50.80 -17.87 -13.29
C THR A 2 -51.28 -17.85 -11.84
N ARG A 3 -52.60 -17.97 -11.60
CA ARG A 3 -53.19 -17.89 -10.25
C ARG A 3 -52.62 -18.95 -9.30
N GLU A 4 -52.18 -20.07 -9.85
CA GLU A 4 -51.55 -21.19 -9.16
C GLU A 4 -50.12 -20.85 -8.68
N GLU A 5 -49.34 -20.12 -9.47
CA GLU A 5 -47.99 -19.67 -9.11
C GLU A 5 -48.03 -18.72 -7.91
N LYS A 6 -49.01 -17.80 -7.87
CA LYS A 6 -49.20 -16.89 -6.73
C LYS A 6 -49.59 -17.62 -5.45
N ILE A 7 -50.44 -18.65 -5.55
CA ILE A 7 -50.85 -19.47 -4.40
C ILE A 7 -49.67 -20.30 -3.89
N GLN A 8 -48.80 -20.77 -4.79
CA GLN A 8 -47.59 -21.51 -4.43
C GLN A 8 -46.56 -20.60 -3.74
N GLU A 9 -46.27 -19.42 -4.30
CA GLU A 9 -45.39 -18.42 -3.67
C GLU A 9 -45.89 -18.01 -2.28
N GLU A 10 -47.20 -17.81 -2.11
CA GLU A 10 -47.77 -17.40 -0.84
C GLU A 10 -47.68 -18.51 0.23
N LYS A 11 -47.79 -19.78 -0.19
CA LYS A 11 -47.59 -20.94 0.69
C LYS A 11 -46.13 -21.08 1.10
N GLU A 12 -45.19 -21.01 0.16
CA GLU A 12 -43.75 -21.10 0.43
C GLU A 12 -43.28 -19.95 1.33
N ALA A 13 -43.77 -18.72 1.09
CA ALA A 13 -43.48 -17.57 1.93
C ALA A 13 -44.05 -17.72 3.35
N LYS A 14 -45.25 -18.31 3.50
CA LYS A 14 -45.86 -18.60 4.82
C LYS A 14 -45.11 -19.69 5.58
N GLU A 15 -44.67 -20.74 4.89
CA GLU A 15 -43.85 -21.80 5.47
C GLU A 15 -42.47 -21.28 5.89
N ALA A 16 -41.80 -20.52 5.02
CA ALA A 16 -40.53 -19.87 5.36
C ALA A 16 -40.66 -18.97 6.60
N ARG A 17 -41.71 -18.13 6.67
CA ARG A 17 -41.97 -17.29 7.86
C ARG A 17 -42.25 -18.12 9.11
N ARG A 18 -42.94 -19.26 8.99
CA ARG A 18 -43.24 -20.16 10.10
C ARG A 18 -41.97 -20.85 10.61
N GLU A 19 -41.14 -21.35 9.72
CA GLU A 19 -39.85 -21.96 10.06
C GLU A 19 -38.91 -20.94 10.70
N TRP A 20 -38.81 -19.73 10.15
CA TRP A 20 -38.06 -18.62 10.76
C TRP A 20 -38.58 -18.27 12.16
N ARG A 21 -39.89 -18.22 12.37
CA ARG A 21 -40.48 -18.01 13.70
C ARG A 21 -40.21 -19.16 14.67
N ARG A 22 -40.09 -20.40 14.19
CA ARG A 22 -39.76 -21.57 15.00
C ARG A 22 -38.29 -21.55 15.44
N LEU A 23 -37.40 -21.21 14.51
CA LEU A 23 -35.97 -21.02 14.78
C LEU A 23 -35.72 -19.85 15.73
N LEU A 24 -36.49 -18.76 15.62
CA LEU A 24 -36.43 -17.62 16.53
C LEU A 24 -37.28 -17.79 17.80
N SER A 25 -37.79 -18.98 18.07
CA SER A 25 -38.62 -19.18 19.27
C SER A 25 -37.77 -19.03 20.54
N TYR A 26 -38.29 -18.24 21.50
CA TYR A 26 -37.61 -17.96 22.77
C TYR A 26 -37.13 -19.23 23.49
N ARG A 27 -37.95 -20.29 23.46
CA ARG A 27 -37.63 -21.58 24.08
C ARG A 27 -36.39 -22.25 23.44
N TRP A 28 -36.20 -22.15 22.12
CA TRP A 28 -35.04 -22.69 21.44
C TRP A 28 -33.77 -21.87 21.72
N ILE A 29 -33.89 -20.54 21.77
CA ILE A 29 -32.78 -19.63 22.09
C ILE A 29 -32.27 -19.88 23.52
N VAL A 30 -33.20 -19.97 24.49
CA VAL A 30 -32.84 -20.19 25.91
C VAL A 30 -32.17 -21.55 26.14
N GLN A 31 -32.54 -22.58 25.36
CA GLN A 31 -31.90 -23.89 25.44
C GLN A 31 -30.45 -23.90 24.91
N ASN A 32 -30.10 -22.93 24.06
CA ASN A 32 -28.78 -22.82 23.40
C ASN A 32 -27.97 -21.60 23.89
N ILE A 33 -28.24 -21.09 25.08
CA ILE A 33 -27.57 -19.90 25.64
C ILE A 33 -26.03 -19.97 25.57
N PRO A 34 -25.35 -21.09 25.91
CA PRO A 34 -23.90 -21.18 25.82
C PRO A 34 -23.36 -20.92 24.40
N PHE A 35 -24.08 -21.38 23.38
CA PHE A 35 -23.72 -21.16 21.97
C PHE A 35 -23.91 -19.71 21.53
N PHE A 36 -25.00 -19.05 21.96
CA PHE A 36 -25.21 -17.63 21.69
C PHE A 36 -24.18 -16.73 22.40
N LEU A 37 -23.73 -17.14 23.59
CA LEU A 37 -22.66 -16.44 24.31
C LEU A 37 -21.34 -16.58 23.55
N PHE A 38 -21.02 -17.77 23.02
CA PHE A 38 -19.88 -17.97 22.13
C PHE A 38 -19.95 -17.06 20.89
N LEU A 39 -21.10 -17.00 20.20
CA LEU A 39 -21.28 -16.12 19.05
C LEU A 39 -21.16 -14.64 19.42
N SER A 40 -21.64 -14.24 20.60
CA SER A 40 -21.53 -12.87 21.07
C SER A 40 -20.08 -12.47 21.31
N VAL A 41 -19.27 -13.36 21.92
CA VAL A 41 -17.83 -13.15 22.06
C VAL A 41 -17.16 -13.05 20.70
N LEU A 42 -17.51 -13.92 19.75
CA LEU A 42 -16.98 -13.88 18.39
C LEU A 42 -17.33 -12.57 17.68
N ALA A 43 -18.55 -12.06 17.86
CA ALA A 43 -18.99 -10.79 17.31
C ALA A 43 -18.19 -9.61 17.89
N VAL A 44 -17.89 -9.62 19.20
CA VAL A 44 -17.02 -8.61 19.83
C VAL A 44 -15.61 -8.67 19.25
N ILE A 45 -15.03 -9.88 19.11
CA ILE A 45 -13.71 -10.07 18.50
C ILE A 45 -13.70 -9.58 17.05
N TYR A 46 -14.77 -9.79 16.30
CA TYR A 46 -14.91 -9.33 14.92
C TYR A 46 -14.93 -7.80 14.82
N ILE A 47 -15.76 -7.13 15.64
CA ILE A 47 -15.81 -5.67 15.69
C ILE A 47 -14.45 -5.09 16.10
N TYR A 48 -13.80 -5.70 17.10
CA TYR A 48 -12.46 -5.31 17.53
C TYR A 48 -11.44 -5.39 16.40
N ASN A 49 -11.43 -6.50 15.65
CA ASN A 49 -10.54 -6.67 14.50
C ASN A 49 -10.80 -5.62 13.41
N GLY A 50 -12.07 -5.27 13.14
CA GLY A 50 -12.42 -4.19 12.21
C GLY A 50 -11.78 -2.86 12.61
N HIS A 51 -11.94 -2.46 13.88
CA HIS A 51 -11.31 -1.23 14.38
C HIS A 51 -9.78 -1.27 14.39
N TYR A 52 -9.17 -2.43 14.63
CA TYR A 52 -7.72 -2.60 14.57
C TYR A 52 -7.19 -2.45 13.14
N ALA A 53 -7.91 -3.02 12.16
CA ALA A 53 -7.59 -2.87 10.74
C ALA A 53 -7.67 -1.41 10.29
N ASP A 54 -8.71 -0.67 10.70
CA ASP A 54 -8.85 0.75 10.38
C ASP A 54 -7.67 1.59 10.87
N LYS A 55 -7.21 1.34 12.10
CA LYS A 55 -6.04 2.04 12.67
C LYS A 55 -4.78 1.72 11.88
N THR A 56 -4.57 0.43 11.62
CA THR A 56 -3.40 -0.07 10.87
C THR A 56 -3.34 0.54 9.46
N ILE A 57 -4.48 0.61 8.75
CA ILE A 57 -4.55 1.20 7.42
C ILE A 57 -4.19 2.69 7.44
N ARG A 58 -4.64 3.43 8.46
CA ARG A 58 -4.28 4.86 8.61
C ARG A 58 -2.78 5.03 8.86
N GLU A 59 -2.19 4.19 9.70
CA GLU A 59 -0.75 4.21 9.97
C GLU A 59 0.06 3.87 8.71
N ILE A 60 -0.33 2.84 7.97
CA ILE A 60 0.28 2.48 6.69
C ILE A 60 0.25 3.68 5.73
N ASN A 61 -0.90 4.33 5.59
CA ASN A 61 -1.03 5.48 4.70
C ASN A 61 -0.13 6.66 5.14
N LYS A 62 -0.02 6.91 6.44
CA LYS A 62 0.85 7.95 6.99
C LYS A 62 2.32 7.66 6.68
N VAL A 63 2.80 6.47 7.05
CA VAL A 63 4.19 6.05 6.83
C VAL A 63 4.52 6.00 5.35
N SER A 64 3.61 5.52 4.51
CA SER A 64 3.81 5.44 3.06
C SER A 64 3.90 6.83 2.42
N ARG A 65 3.19 7.83 2.96
CA ARG A 65 3.31 9.23 2.53
C ARG A 65 4.67 9.81 2.93
N GLU A 66 5.10 9.59 4.17
CA GLU A 66 6.41 10.04 4.67
C GLU A 66 7.56 9.44 3.84
N LEU A 67 7.50 8.14 3.55
CA LEU A 67 8.48 7.48 2.67
C LEU A 67 8.51 8.08 1.26
N LYS A 68 7.34 8.41 0.69
CA LYS A 68 7.25 9.01 -0.63
C LYS A 68 7.86 10.41 -0.66
N GLU A 69 7.62 11.20 0.38
CA GLU A 69 8.18 12.54 0.55
C GLU A 69 9.70 12.48 0.68
N LEU A 70 10.21 11.61 1.56
CA LEU A 70 11.65 11.41 1.73
C LEU A 70 12.34 10.93 0.44
N HIS A 71 11.70 10.03 -0.30
CA HIS A 71 12.23 9.56 -1.60
C HIS A 71 12.24 10.67 -2.64
N TYR A 72 11.23 11.55 -2.62
CA TYR A 72 11.17 12.71 -3.51
C TYR A 72 12.28 13.71 -3.20
N GLU A 73 12.51 13.99 -1.91
CA GLU A 73 13.59 14.86 -1.45
C GLU A 73 14.96 14.32 -1.88
N TYR A 74 15.22 13.02 -1.61
CA TYR A 74 16.44 12.36 -2.05
C TYR A 74 16.65 12.47 -3.57
N LYS A 75 15.61 12.18 -4.37
CA LYS A 75 15.69 12.29 -5.83
C LYS A 75 15.98 13.72 -6.28
N THR A 76 15.37 14.70 -5.64
CA THR A 76 15.55 16.12 -5.96
C THR A 76 16.99 16.56 -5.68
N VAL A 77 17.50 16.31 -4.48
CA VAL A 77 18.87 16.65 -4.09
C VAL A 77 19.90 15.91 -4.95
N LYS A 78 19.68 14.62 -5.19
CA LYS A 78 20.55 13.84 -6.08
C LYS A 78 20.56 14.39 -7.50
N SER A 79 19.39 14.75 -8.04
CA SER A 79 19.27 15.34 -9.36
C SER A 79 20.00 16.67 -9.44
N GLU A 80 19.93 17.49 -8.38
CA GLU A 80 20.66 18.75 -8.32
C GLU A 80 22.19 18.51 -8.36
N VAL A 81 22.68 17.59 -7.54
CA VAL A 81 24.11 17.22 -7.53
C VAL A 81 24.54 16.68 -8.89
N MET A 82 23.74 15.82 -9.51
CA MET A 82 24.01 15.30 -10.86
C MET A 82 24.03 16.41 -11.91
N ASN A 83 23.12 17.38 -11.83
CA ASN A 83 23.07 18.49 -12.78
C ASN A 83 24.28 19.41 -12.61
N ARG A 84 24.66 19.72 -11.36
CA ARG A 84 25.89 20.48 -11.06
C ARG A 84 27.16 19.73 -11.51
N SER A 85 27.16 18.40 -11.41
CA SER A 85 28.29 17.55 -11.82
C SER A 85 28.31 17.25 -13.33
N LYS A 86 27.30 17.69 -14.08
CA LYS A 86 27.20 17.44 -15.51
C LYS A 86 28.31 18.20 -16.23
N GLN A 87 29.07 17.53 -17.10
CA GLN A 87 30.20 18.13 -17.82
C GLN A 87 29.84 19.44 -18.53
N SER A 88 28.64 19.54 -19.10
CA SER A 88 28.16 20.76 -19.77
C SER A 88 27.92 21.93 -18.81
N GLU A 89 27.44 21.67 -17.59
CA GLU A 89 27.25 22.72 -16.58
C GLU A 89 28.55 23.04 -15.86
N LEU A 90 29.35 22.01 -15.52
CA LEU A 90 30.70 22.19 -15.01
C LEU A 90 31.56 23.03 -15.96
N ALA A 91 31.52 22.77 -17.27
CA ALA A 91 32.26 23.52 -18.28
C ALA A 91 31.94 25.03 -18.23
N LYS A 92 30.67 25.41 -18.04
CA LYS A 92 30.26 26.83 -17.90
C LYS A 92 30.80 27.45 -16.62
N VAL A 93 30.78 26.71 -15.51
CA VAL A 93 31.28 27.21 -14.21
C VAL A 93 32.81 27.38 -14.26
N VAL A 94 33.53 26.42 -14.82
CA VAL A 94 35.01 26.43 -14.90
C VAL A 94 35.56 27.37 -15.98
N ASP A 95 34.74 27.82 -16.94
CA ASP A 95 35.12 28.81 -17.96
C ASP A 95 35.53 30.15 -17.32
N SER A 96 34.85 30.55 -16.24
CA SER A 96 35.23 31.72 -15.44
C SER A 96 36.60 31.61 -14.77
N PHE A 97 37.10 30.38 -14.59
CA PHE A 97 38.43 30.07 -14.08
C PHE A 97 39.46 29.86 -15.20
N GLY A 98 39.09 30.09 -16.47
CA GLY A 98 39.97 29.94 -17.64
C GLY A 98 40.25 28.50 -18.05
N LEU A 99 39.53 27.52 -17.49
CA LEU A 99 39.73 26.10 -17.74
C LEU A 99 38.91 25.65 -18.96
N LYS A 100 39.54 24.93 -19.90
CA LYS A 100 38.90 24.39 -21.12
C LYS A 100 38.76 22.88 -21.07
N ALA A 101 37.66 22.37 -21.61
CA ALA A 101 37.47 20.93 -21.76
C ALA A 101 38.55 20.32 -22.68
N LEU A 102 39.04 19.14 -22.32
CA LEU A 102 40.00 18.39 -23.13
C LEU A 102 39.30 17.81 -24.36
N THR A 103 39.65 18.30 -25.55
CA THR A 103 39.10 17.81 -26.84
C THR A 103 39.83 16.57 -27.35
N ALA A 104 41.06 16.34 -26.88
CA ALA A 104 41.89 15.21 -27.24
C ALA A 104 42.31 14.44 -25.98
N PRO A 105 42.47 13.10 -26.05
CA PRO A 105 42.90 12.30 -24.92
C PRO A 105 44.29 12.74 -24.42
N PRO A 106 44.54 12.73 -23.10
CA PRO A 106 45.80 13.21 -22.53
C PRO A 106 46.95 12.26 -22.89
N THR A 107 48.08 12.84 -23.27
CA THR A 107 49.30 12.08 -23.58
C THR A 107 49.94 11.61 -22.26
N ILE A 108 49.99 10.30 -22.05
CA ILE A 108 50.69 9.73 -20.90
C ILE A 108 52.19 9.88 -21.15
N LEU A 109 52.84 10.77 -20.41
CA LEU A 109 54.30 10.88 -20.45
C LEU A 109 54.85 9.68 -19.68
N ARG A 110 55.44 8.71 -20.39
CA ARG A 110 56.28 7.71 -19.76
C ARG A 110 57.61 8.38 -19.42
N ASP A 111 57.99 8.29 -18.15
CA ASP A 111 59.27 8.78 -17.67
C ASP A 111 60.39 8.10 -18.47
N SER A 112 61.23 8.91 -19.11
CA SER A 112 62.36 8.48 -19.94
C SER A 112 63.40 7.63 -19.19
N LEU A 113 63.26 7.46 -17.86
CA LEU A 113 64.13 6.64 -17.04
C LEU A 113 63.68 5.18 -16.86
N GLN A 114 62.51 4.76 -17.38
CA GLN A 114 62.13 3.34 -17.39
C GLN A 114 62.60 2.65 -18.68
N LYS A 115 63.83 2.16 -18.61
CA LYS A 115 64.42 1.20 -19.56
C LYS A 115 63.69 -0.14 -19.39
N GLU A 116 63.12 -0.68 -20.47
CA GLU A 116 62.62 -2.06 -20.53
C GLU A 116 63.74 -3.04 -20.14
N ASN A 117 63.44 -3.93 -19.19
CA ASN A 117 64.13 -5.20 -18.97
C ASN A 117 63.14 -6.32 -19.29
#